data_AF-A0A952R3A2-F1
#
_entry.id   AF-A0A952R3A2-F1
#
_cell.length_a   1.000
_cell.length_b   1.000
_cell.length_c   1.000
_cell.angle_alpha   90.00
_cell.angle_beta   90.00
_cell.angle_gamma   90.00
#
_symmetry.space_group_name_H-M   'P 1'
#
loop_
_entity.id
_entity.type
_entity.pdbx_description
1 polymer ?
#
loop_
_entity_poly.entity_id
_entity_poly.type
_entity_poly.pdbx_seq_one_letter_code
_entity_poly.pdbx_strand_id
1 'polypeptide(L)'
;MSLLKALRLVLGDLGSLFPRTVRGEWSTKVWYFLLVAVVCQAGFWWLSTPGPNLIRHAPFAPDTALSGVVWAAVTLLALPGLMFILVGGSPAAAGMRVGDARFGFAAVGACTVVAIPVLALASGDASLQATYPWAGSWVGGSVGRLLGWAVVYAVYYVAFEAFYRGFLLHAVAAAWGRVAGLWVQALCATLIHLGKPLPEMLAAAPASLLFGVIALRSRSIVYPALLHLVVGLTIDVFVLARQGLLFP
;
A
#
# COMPACT_ATOMS: atom_id res chain seq x y z
N MET A 1 12.44 41.39 15.21
CA MET A 1 11.37 41.10 14.22
C MET A 1 10.04 40.99 14.97
N SER A 2 8.96 41.63 14.52
CA SER A 2 7.67 41.58 15.25
C SER A 2 6.88 40.30 14.97
N LEU A 3 6.00 39.91 15.90
CA LEU A 3 5.10 38.76 15.75
C LEU A 3 4.25 38.85 14.47
N LEU A 4 3.71 40.02 14.17
CA LEU A 4 2.92 40.27 12.95
C LEU A 4 3.76 40.08 11.66
N LYS A 5 5.03 40.50 11.68
CA LYS A 5 5.93 40.30 10.53
C LYS A 5 6.28 38.83 10.35
N ALA A 6 6.53 38.08 11.43
CA ALA A 6 6.74 36.64 11.37
C ALA A 6 5.50 35.89 10.83
N LEU A 7 4.30 36.23 11.32
CA LEU A 7 3.05 35.63 10.85
C LEU A 7 2.80 35.88 9.36
N ARG A 8 3.06 37.10 8.87
CA ARG A 8 2.93 37.43 7.45
C ARG A 8 3.89 36.63 6.57
N LEU A 9 5.12 36.40 7.03
CA LEU A 9 6.09 35.58 6.30
C LEU A 9 5.61 34.12 6.22
N VAL A 10 5.18 33.54 7.35
CA VAL A 10 4.65 32.16 7.39
C VAL A 10 3.43 32.00 6.47
N LEU A 11 2.46 32.92 6.52
CA LEU A 11 1.28 32.86 5.65
C LEU A 11 1.65 33.05 4.17
N GLY A 12 2.64 33.88 3.86
CA GLY A 12 3.17 34.05 2.51
C GLY A 12 3.81 32.76 1.99
N ASP A 13 4.66 32.12 2.79
CA ASP A 13 5.32 30.86 2.45
C ASP A 13 4.31 29.72 2.27
N LEU A 14 3.29 29.62 3.14
CA LEU A 14 2.20 28.65 2.99
C LEU A 14 1.39 28.86 1.71
N GLY A 15 1.12 30.12 1.34
CA GLY A 15 0.48 30.46 0.08
C GLY A 15 1.32 30.07 -1.14
N SER A 16 2.66 30.10 -1.02
CA SER A 16 3.58 29.74 -2.10
C SER A 16 3.65 28.24 -2.39
N LEU A 17 3.18 27.38 -1.47
CA LEU A 17 3.15 25.92 -1.65
C LEU A 17 2.23 25.46 -2.81
N PHE A 18 1.32 26.33 -3.25
CA PHE A 18 0.37 26.06 -4.33
C PHE A 18 0.58 27.04 -5.49
N PRO A 19 1.72 26.96 -6.20
CA PRO A 19 2.07 27.94 -7.21
C PRO A 19 1.06 27.92 -8.36
N ARG A 20 0.58 29.11 -8.75
CA ARG A 20 -0.38 29.29 -9.86
C ARG A 20 0.26 29.18 -11.24
N THR A 21 1.58 29.32 -11.34
CA THR A 21 2.34 29.40 -12.60
C THR A 21 3.46 28.37 -12.60
N VAL A 22 3.13 27.13 -12.93
CA VAL A 22 4.12 26.10 -13.27
C VAL A 22 3.66 25.41 -14.55
N ARG A 23 4.59 25.04 -15.43
CA ARG A 23 4.27 24.42 -16.72
C ARG A 23 3.82 22.97 -16.51
N GLY A 24 2.70 22.60 -17.14
CA GLY A 24 2.16 21.24 -17.15
C GLY A 24 0.94 21.05 -16.24
N GLU A 25 -0.08 20.33 -16.72
CA GLU A 25 -1.37 20.22 -16.03
C GLU A 25 -1.28 19.69 -14.58
N TRP A 26 -0.27 18.87 -14.28
CA TRP A 26 -0.10 18.23 -12.96
C TRP A 26 0.63 19.09 -11.92
N SER A 27 1.22 20.21 -12.30
CA SER A 27 2.16 20.94 -11.43
C SER A 27 1.52 21.57 -10.19
N THR A 28 0.28 22.07 -10.29
CA THR A 28 -0.47 22.61 -9.14
C THR A 28 -1.35 21.53 -8.53
N LYS A 29 -1.91 20.65 -9.37
CA LYS A 29 -2.83 19.58 -8.97
C LYS A 29 -2.18 18.53 -8.06
N VAL A 30 -0.88 18.26 -8.26
CA VAL A 30 -0.12 17.31 -7.44
C VAL A 30 -0.15 17.72 -5.96
N TRP A 31 -0.09 19.02 -5.64
CA TRP A 31 -0.09 19.48 -4.25
C TRP A 31 -1.42 19.20 -3.54
N TYR A 32 -2.55 19.47 -4.21
CA TYR A 32 -3.87 19.12 -3.69
C TYR A 32 -4.03 17.61 -3.51
N PHE A 33 -3.56 16.84 -4.50
CA PHE A 33 -3.58 15.38 -4.41
C PHE A 33 -2.71 14.87 -3.26
N LEU A 34 -1.51 15.41 -3.07
CA LEU A 34 -0.61 15.03 -1.98
C LEU A 34 -1.20 15.39 -0.61
N LEU A 35 -1.89 16.52 -0.47
CA LEU A 35 -2.59 16.86 0.77
C LEU A 35 -3.67 15.82 1.10
N VAL A 36 -4.49 15.43 0.11
CA VAL A 36 -5.48 14.35 0.27
C VAL A 36 -4.78 13.03 0.59
N ALA A 37 -3.70 12.70 -0.10
CA ALA A 37 -2.95 11.46 0.08
C ALA A 37 -2.40 11.36 1.51
N VAL A 38 -1.88 12.45 2.07
CA VAL A 38 -1.41 12.50 3.47
C VAL A 38 -2.56 12.24 4.45
N VAL A 39 -3.69 12.91 4.28
CA VAL A 39 -4.87 12.72 5.16
C VAL A 39 -5.40 11.29 5.06
N CYS A 40 -5.52 10.78 3.85
CA CYS A 40 -5.98 9.41 3.57
C CYS A 40 -5.02 8.36 4.14
N GLN A 41 -3.71 8.56 3.98
CA GLN A 41 -2.70 7.66 4.53
C GLN A 41 -2.70 7.67 6.07
N ALA A 42 -2.86 8.84 6.70
CA ALA A 42 -3.02 8.94 8.15
C ALA A 42 -4.31 8.26 8.64
N GLY A 43 -5.42 8.46 7.90
CA GLY A 43 -6.69 7.78 8.18
C GLY A 43 -6.59 6.26 8.05
N PHE A 44 -5.91 5.77 7.01
CA PHE A 44 -5.59 4.35 6.84
C PHE A 44 -4.82 3.82 8.06
N TRP A 45 -3.77 4.52 8.47
CA TRP A 45 -2.93 4.14 9.60
C TRP A 45 -3.68 4.10 10.93
N TRP A 46 -4.73 4.92 11.09
CA TRP A 46 -5.57 4.91 12.29
C TRP A 46 -6.68 3.86 12.25
N LEU A 47 -7.36 3.72 11.10
CA LEU A 47 -8.63 2.99 10.98
C LEU A 47 -8.47 1.56 10.45
N SER A 48 -7.50 1.33 9.56
CA SER A 48 -7.41 0.11 8.76
C SER A 48 -6.56 -0.98 9.41
N THR A 49 -5.72 -0.67 10.38
CA THR A 49 -4.64 -1.55 10.81
C THR A 49 -4.84 -2.13 12.21
N PRO A 50 -4.58 -3.43 12.43
CA PRO A 50 -4.02 -3.97 13.67
C PRO A 50 -2.49 -4.02 13.65
N GLY A 51 -1.86 -3.61 12.56
CA GLY A 51 -0.42 -3.38 12.49
C GLY A 51 -0.17 -2.00 11.89
N PRO A 52 0.21 -1.01 12.70
CA PRO A 52 1.19 -1.18 13.76
C PRO A 52 0.64 -1.05 15.17
N ASN A 53 1.27 -1.79 16.07
CA ASN A 53 1.05 -1.76 17.51
C ASN A 53 1.29 -0.38 18.16
N LEU A 54 1.50 0.68 17.37
CA LEU A 54 1.80 2.03 17.81
C LEU A 54 0.58 2.81 18.29
N ILE A 55 -0.63 2.49 17.79
CA ILE A 55 -1.78 3.42 17.90
C ILE A 55 -3.08 2.75 18.37
N ARG A 56 -3.44 1.58 17.84
CA ARG A 56 -4.67 0.87 18.21
C ARG A 56 -4.41 -0.63 18.30
N HIS A 57 -4.64 -1.21 19.48
CA HIS A 57 -4.65 -2.66 19.64
C HIS A 57 -6.05 -3.19 19.33
N ALA A 58 -6.17 -3.97 18.26
CA ALA A 58 -7.38 -4.72 17.93
C ALA A 58 -7.03 -6.21 17.90
N PRO A 59 -7.92 -7.11 18.35
CA PRO A 59 -7.66 -8.55 18.28
C PRO A 59 -7.52 -9.00 16.83
N PHE A 60 -6.68 -10.01 16.59
CA PHE A 60 -6.57 -10.68 15.30
C PHE A 60 -7.77 -11.61 15.10
N ALA A 61 -8.80 -11.10 14.43
CA ALA A 61 -10.09 -11.78 14.26
C ALA A 61 -10.73 -11.39 12.92
N PRO A 62 -11.67 -12.20 12.39
CA PRO A 62 -12.26 -11.93 11.08
C PRO A 62 -13.01 -10.59 10.97
N ASP A 63 -13.69 -10.17 12.03
CA ASP A 63 -14.48 -8.94 12.08
C ASP A 63 -13.60 -7.68 12.08
N THR A 64 -12.54 -7.66 12.89
CA THR A 64 -11.57 -6.58 12.91
C THR A 64 -10.78 -6.50 11.61
N ALA A 65 -10.44 -7.65 11.03
CA ALA A 65 -9.79 -7.73 9.74
C ALA A 65 -10.68 -7.21 8.61
N LEU A 66 -11.94 -7.62 8.55
CA LEU A 66 -12.89 -7.13 7.56
C LEU A 66 -13.11 -5.62 7.70
N SER A 67 -13.33 -5.12 8.91
CA SER A 67 -13.44 -3.68 9.17
C SER A 67 -12.19 -2.93 8.69
N GLY A 68 -11.01 -3.49 8.92
CA GLY A 68 -9.77 -2.90 8.46
C GLY A 68 -9.70 -2.84 6.93
N VAL A 69 -10.00 -3.93 6.24
CA VAL A 69 -10.04 -3.97 4.76
C VAL A 69 -11.06 -2.96 4.20
N VAL A 70 -12.22 -2.78 4.84
CA VAL A 70 -13.19 -1.75 4.44
C VAL A 70 -12.57 -0.36 4.53
N TRP A 71 -11.90 -0.04 5.64
CA TRP A 71 -11.21 1.24 5.78
C TRP A 71 -10.06 1.39 4.80
N ALA A 72 -9.33 0.33 4.45
CA ALA A 72 -8.35 0.34 3.37
C ALA A 72 -8.98 0.69 2.03
N ALA A 73 -10.10 0.06 1.68
CA ALA A 73 -10.81 0.35 0.45
C ALA A 73 -11.31 1.81 0.41
N VAL A 74 -11.78 2.36 1.54
CA VAL A 74 -12.22 3.76 1.59
C VAL A 74 -11.03 4.72 1.45
N THR A 75 -9.99 4.52 2.27
CA THR A 75 -8.90 5.48 2.44
C THR A 75 -7.81 5.36 1.39
N LEU A 76 -7.58 4.18 0.79
CA LEU A 76 -6.54 3.97 -0.22
C LEU A 76 -7.11 3.87 -1.65
N LEU A 77 -8.36 3.43 -1.82
CA LEU A 77 -8.96 3.26 -3.15
C LEU A 77 -10.02 4.33 -3.47
N ALA A 78 -11.10 4.39 -2.70
CA ALA A 78 -12.28 5.18 -3.05
C ALA A 78 -12.02 6.69 -2.97
N LEU A 79 -11.56 7.20 -1.82
CA LEU A 79 -11.30 8.63 -1.63
C LEU A 79 -10.14 9.14 -2.50
N PRO A 80 -8.97 8.49 -2.53
CA PRO A 80 -7.88 8.94 -3.40
C PRO A 80 -8.21 8.77 -4.87
N GLY A 81 -8.93 7.71 -5.26
CA GLY A 81 -9.35 7.49 -6.64
C GLY A 81 -10.33 8.55 -7.12
N LEU A 82 -11.33 8.91 -6.30
CA LEU A 82 -12.23 10.03 -6.60
C LEU A 82 -11.45 11.33 -6.77
N MET A 83 -10.56 11.65 -5.82
CA MET A 83 -9.77 12.89 -5.91
C MET A 83 -8.83 12.90 -7.11
N PHE A 84 -8.21 11.75 -7.44
CA PHE A 84 -7.38 11.58 -8.61
C PHE A 84 -8.16 11.86 -9.90
N ILE A 85 -9.40 11.39 -10.00
CA ILE A 85 -10.29 11.67 -11.14
C ILE A 85 -10.71 13.14 -11.17
N LEU A 86 -11.08 13.73 -10.03
CA LEU A 86 -11.51 15.13 -9.95
C LEU A 86 -10.41 16.12 -10.33
N VAL A 87 -9.14 15.77 -10.10
CA VAL A 87 -8.00 16.56 -10.58
C VAL A 87 -7.63 16.21 -12.04
N GLY A 88 -8.39 15.37 -12.74
CA GLY A 88 -8.20 15.07 -14.16
C GLY A 88 -7.27 13.89 -14.47
N GLY A 89 -6.97 13.06 -13.47
CA GLY A 89 -6.40 11.75 -13.70
C GLY A 89 -7.45 10.78 -14.26
N SER A 90 -6.99 9.67 -14.85
CA SER A 90 -7.88 8.58 -15.29
C SER A 90 -7.45 7.25 -14.69
N PRO A 91 -8.38 6.33 -14.37
CA PRO A 91 -8.03 5.01 -13.83
C PRO A 91 -6.99 4.27 -14.67
N ALA A 92 -7.13 4.32 -16.00
CA ALA A 92 -6.17 3.70 -16.92
C ALA A 92 -4.77 4.32 -16.85
N ALA A 93 -4.66 5.64 -16.65
CA ALA A 93 -3.39 6.35 -16.47
C ALA A 93 -2.71 5.99 -15.13
N ALA A 94 -3.51 5.74 -14.09
CA ALA A 94 -3.10 5.15 -12.82
C ALA A 94 -2.86 3.62 -12.89
N GLY A 95 -2.85 3.02 -14.08
CA GLY A 95 -2.54 1.59 -14.23
C GLY A 95 -3.67 0.65 -13.82
N MET A 96 -4.91 1.12 -13.64
CA MET A 96 -6.10 0.26 -13.51
C MET A 96 -6.49 -0.32 -14.88
N ARG A 97 -5.60 -1.14 -15.42
CA ARG A 97 -5.71 -1.82 -16.71
C ARG A 97 -4.80 -3.04 -16.69
N VAL A 98 -4.96 -3.93 -17.66
CA VAL A 98 -4.09 -5.10 -17.80
C VAL A 98 -2.67 -4.68 -18.19
N GLY A 99 -2.48 -3.80 -19.18
CA GLY A 99 -1.13 -3.38 -19.59
C GLY A 99 -0.33 -4.50 -20.28
N ASP A 100 0.98 -4.57 -20.04
CA ASP A 100 1.85 -5.63 -20.59
C ASP A 100 1.78 -6.89 -19.71
N ALA A 101 0.89 -7.80 -20.08
CA ALA A 101 0.67 -9.05 -19.36
C ALA A 101 1.84 -10.03 -19.42
N ARG A 102 2.58 -10.05 -20.53
CA ARG A 102 3.71 -10.96 -20.66
C ARG A 102 4.80 -10.59 -19.66
N PHE A 103 5.18 -9.31 -19.62
CA PHE A 103 6.11 -8.84 -18.61
C PHE A 103 5.55 -8.97 -17.20
N GLY A 104 4.28 -8.57 -17.00
CA GLY A 104 3.61 -8.58 -15.70
C GLY A 104 3.61 -9.96 -15.03
N PHE A 105 3.12 -10.99 -15.72
CA PHE A 105 3.11 -12.36 -15.19
C PHE A 105 4.51 -12.95 -15.03
N ALA A 106 5.44 -12.65 -15.95
CA ALA A 106 6.83 -13.08 -15.80
C ALA A 106 7.49 -12.48 -14.55
N ALA A 107 7.24 -11.19 -14.27
CA ALA A 107 7.72 -10.52 -13.08
C ALA A 107 7.10 -11.10 -11.80
N VAL A 108 5.79 -11.36 -11.78
CA VAL A 108 5.09 -12.02 -10.67
C VAL A 108 5.74 -13.39 -10.41
N GLY A 109 5.84 -14.24 -11.42
CA GLY A 109 6.41 -15.59 -11.28
C GLY A 109 7.85 -15.57 -10.76
N ALA A 110 8.71 -14.73 -11.34
CA ALA A 110 10.10 -14.60 -10.90
C ALA A 110 10.21 -14.11 -9.45
N CYS A 111 9.42 -13.12 -9.05
CA CYS A 111 9.41 -12.61 -7.68
C CYS A 111 8.84 -13.65 -6.71
N THR A 112 7.79 -14.40 -7.10
CA THR A 112 7.19 -15.45 -6.27
C THR A 112 8.17 -16.58 -5.97
N VAL A 113 8.97 -17.01 -6.96
CA VAL A 113 10.00 -18.05 -6.76
C VAL A 113 11.02 -17.65 -5.69
N VAL A 114 11.35 -16.35 -5.59
CA VAL A 114 12.26 -15.83 -4.56
C VAL A 114 11.52 -15.57 -3.23
N ALA A 115 10.32 -15.01 -3.29
CA ALA A 115 9.56 -14.61 -2.11
C ALA A 115 9.14 -15.81 -1.26
N ILE A 116 8.70 -16.92 -1.86
CA ILE A 116 8.22 -18.10 -1.12
C ILE A 116 9.29 -18.66 -0.17
N PRO A 117 10.52 -18.99 -0.61
CA PRO A 117 11.57 -19.47 0.30
C PRO A 117 11.92 -18.46 1.39
N VAL A 118 12.01 -17.17 1.05
CA VAL A 118 12.33 -16.11 2.03
C VAL A 118 11.24 -16.02 3.10
N LEU A 119 9.97 -16.04 2.72
CA LEU A 119 8.84 -15.99 3.65
C LEU A 119 8.68 -17.29 4.45
N ALA A 120 8.97 -18.44 3.85
CA ALA A 120 9.01 -19.72 4.54
C ALA A 120 10.06 -19.70 5.66
N LEU A 121 11.26 -19.15 5.42
CA LEU A 121 12.27 -18.97 6.46
C LEU A 121 11.83 -17.92 7.51
N ALA A 122 11.36 -16.76 7.05
CA ALA A 122 10.94 -15.66 7.92
C ALA A 122 9.79 -16.02 8.86
N SER A 123 8.85 -16.87 8.42
CA SER A 123 7.71 -17.32 9.26
C SER A 123 8.12 -18.07 10.53
N GLY A 124 9.39 -18.48 10.67
CA GLY A 124 9.94 -19.00 11.93
C GLY A 124 10.10 -17.93 13.03
N ASP A 125 10.07 -16.64 12.68
CA ASP A 125 10.20 -15.53 13.61
C ASP A 125 8.94 -15.38 14.50
N ALA A 126 9.16 -15.24 15.81
CA ALA A 126 8.08 -15.16 16.78
C ALA A 126 7.20 -13.92 16.62
N SER A 127 7.76 -12.79 16.16
CA SER A 127 6.98 -11.56 15.97
C SER A 127 6.07 -11.64 14.75
N LEU A 128 6.49 -12.33 13.69
CA LEU A 128 5.62 -12.66 12.55
C LEU A 128 4.51 -13.64 12.94
N GLN A 129 4.83 -14.68 13.70
CA GLN A 129 3.85 -15.64 14.22
C GLN A 129 2.79 -15.00 15.14
N ALA A 130 3.16 -13.94 15.87
CA ALA A 130 2.24 -13.20 16.71
C ALA A 130 1.37 -12.19 15.93
N THR A 131 1.75 -11.86 14.68
CA THR A 131 1.08 -10.82 13.87
C THR A 131 0.17 -11.40 12.80
N TYR A 132 0.48 -12.59 12.27
CA TYR A 132 -0.22 -13.21 11.14
C TYR A 132 -0.89 -14.53 11.55
N PRO A 133 -2.03 -14.90 10.93
CA PRO A 133 -2.81 -14.11 9.98
C PRO A 133 -3.55 -12.95 10.64
N TRP A 134 -3.84 -11.92 9.85
CA TRP A 134 -4.61 -10.77 10.33
C TRP A 134 -6.01 -11.19 10.85
N ALA A 135 -6.72 -12.05 10.12
CA ALA A 135 -8.01 -12.61 10.57
C ALA A 135 -7.88 -13.73 11.64
N GLY A 136 -6.68 -13.93 12.20
CA GLY A 136 -6.40 -14.93 13.23
C GLY A 136 -6.40 -16.37 12.71
N SER A 137 -6.42 -17.33 13.64
CA SER A 137 -6.39 -18.77 13.34
C SER A 137 -7.64 -19.28 12.62
N TRP A 138 -8.73 -18.49 12.59
CA TRP A 138 -9.93 -18.81 11.81
C TRP A 138 -9.59 -19.16 10.36
N VAL A 139 -8.64 -18.45 9.76
CA VAL A 139 -8.17 -18.66 8.37
C VAL A 139 -7.71 -20.09 8.13
N GLY A 140 -7.01 -20.70 9.09
CA GLY A 140 -6.48 -22.05 9.00
C GLY A 140 -7.50 -23.17 9.24
N GLY A 141 -8.72 -22.85 9.68
CA GLY A 141 -9.69 -23.88 10.06
C GLY A 141 -10.28 -24.71 8.91
N SER A 142 -10.18 -24.25 7.65
CA SER A 142 -10.51 -25.04 6.46
C SER A 142 -10.02 -24.35 5.18
N VAL A 143 -9.89 -25.11 4.09
CA VAL A 143 -9.58 -24.55 2.76
C VAL A 143 -10.60 -23.47 2.35
N GLY A 144 -11.88 -23.67 2.66
CA GLY A 144 -12.92 -22.68 2.37
C GLY A 144 -12.73 -21.35 3.11
N ARG A 145 -12.27 -21.37 4.36
CA ARG A 145 -11.96 -20.16 5.13
C ARG A 145 -10.73 -19.43 4.58
N LEU A 146 -9.69 -20.18 4.21
CA LEU A 146 -8.51 -19.61 3.54
C LEU A 146 -8.89 -18.94 2.21
N LEU A 147 -9.72 -19.59 1.38
CA LEU A 147 -10.19 -19.02 0.12
C LEU A 147 -11.07 -17.78 0.33
N GLY A 148 -11.98 -17.82 1.31
CA GLY A 148 -12.79 -16.66 1.69
C GLY A 148 -11.91 -15.48 2.17
N TRP A 149 -10.89 -15.77 2.97
CA TRP A 149 -9.90 -14.78 3.40
C TRP A 149 -9.12 -14.21 2.21
N ALA A 150 -8.69 -15.05 1.26
CA ALA A 150 -7.97 -14.60 0.08
C ALA A 150 -8.75 -13.57 -0.75
N VAL A 151 -10.08 -13.71 -0.86
CA VAL A 151 -10.94 -12.72 -1.53
C VAL A 151 -10.93 -11.38 -0.79
N VAL A 152 -11.10 -11.40 0.53
CA VAL A 152 -11.05 -10.18 1.36
C VAL A 152 -9.67 -9.53 1.27
N TYR A 153 -8.61 -10.33 1.36
CA TYR A 153 -7.24 -9.84 1.31
C TYR A 153 -6.87 -9.26 -0.07
N ALA A 154 -7.44 -9.81 -1.15
CA ALA A 154 -7.29 -9.25 -2.50
C ALA A 154 -7.85 -7.83 -2.60
N VAL A 155 -9.00 -7.53 -1.96
CA VAL A 155 -9.55 -6.17 -1.92
C VAL A 155 -8.58 -5.21 -1.23
N TYR A 156 -8.01 -5.63 -0.11
CA TYR A 156 -6.99 -4.85 0.61
C TYR A 156 -5.78 -4.54 -0.29
N TYR A 157 -5.22 -5.56 -0.96
CA TYR A 157 -4.03 -5.36 -1.79
C TYR A 157 -4.32 -4.58 -3.07
N VAL A 158 -5.50 -4.72 -3.67
CA VAL A 158 -5.91 -3.84 -4.77
C VAL A 158 -5.99 -2.39 -4.29
N ALA A 159 -6.57 -2.13 -3.11
CA ALA A 159 -6.64 -0.78 -2.57
C ALA A 159 -5.25 -0.20 -2.28
N PHE A 160 -4.38 -1.00 -1.65
CA PHE A 160 -2.99 -0.63 -1.35
C PHE A 160 -2.22 -0.30 -2.63
N GLU A 161 -2.22 -1.20 -3.62
CA GLU A 161 -1.47 -0.99 -4.86
C GLU A 161 -2.07 0.10 -5.74
N ALA A 162 -3.40 0.27 -5.77
CA ALA A 162 -4.04 1.39 -6.45
C ALA A 162 -3.54 2.73 -5.91
N PHE A 163 -3.43 2.88 -4.59
CA PHE A 163 -2.94 4.10 -3.97
C PHE A 163 -1.48 4.39 -4.33
N TYR A 164 -0.58 3.46 -3.99
CA TYR A 164 0.87 3.71 -4.10
C TYR A 164 1.36 3.60 -5.54
N ARG A 165 0.97 2.55 -6.27
CA ARG A 165 1.49 2.25 -7.63
C ARG A 165 0.65 2.90 -8.72
N GLY A 166 -0.61 3.22 -8.41
CA GLY A 166 -1.49 3.95 -9.30
C GLY A 166 -1.45 5.45 -9.05
N PHE A 167 -2.23 5.92 -8.09
CA PHE A 167 -2.55 7.34 -7.95
C PHE A 167 -1.35 8.19 -7.54
N LEU A 168 -0.65 7.80 -6.46
CA LEU A 168 0.49 8.55 -5.93
C LEU A 168 1.67 8.54 -6.89
N LEU A 169 2.06 7.35 -7.37
CA LEU A 169 3.11 7.21 -8.36
C LEU A 169 2.81 8.02 -9.62
N HIS A 170 1.59 7.97 -10.14
CA HIS A 170 1.21 8.72 -11.33
C HIS A 170 1.26 10.23 -11.10
N ALA A 171 0.60 10.74 -10.05
CA ALA A 171 0.51 12.16 -9.77
C ALA A 171 1.91 12.78 -9.59
N VAL A 172 2.78 12.11 -8.82
CA VAL A 172 4.15 12.57 -8.59
C VAL A 172 5.01 12.41 -9.84
N ALA A 173 4.90 11.29 -10.57
CA ALA A 173 5.69 11.10 -11.79
C ALA A 173 5.31 12.09 -12.90
N ALA A 174 4.04 12.49 -12.98
CA ALA A 174 3.56 13.47 -13.92
C ALA A 174 4.05 14.90 -13.60
N ALA A 175 4.22 15.23 -12.32
CA ALA A 175 4.70 16.53 -11.88
C ALA A 175 6.24 16.65 -11.84
N TRP A 176 6.92 15.62 -11.32
CA TRP A 176 8.35 15.66 -10.96
C TRP A 176 9.19 14.56 -11.60
N GLY A 177 8.61 13.79 -12.51
CA GLY A 177 9.29 12.73 -13.25
C GLY A 177 9.30 11.36 -12.53
N ARG A 178 9.55 10.31 -13.32
CA ARG A 178 9.40 8.91 -12.88
C ARG A 178 10.24 8.52 -11.67
N VAL A 179 11.45 9.07 -11.56
CA VAL A 179 12.36 8.77 -10.44
C VAL A 179 11.80 9.33 -9.13
N ALA A 180 11.35 10.58 -9.13
CA ALA A 180 10.68 11.19 -7.97
C ALA A 180 9.41 10.41 -7.61
N GLY A 181 8.59 10.05 -8.61
CA GLY A 181 7.40 9.23 -8.40
C GLY A 181 7.70 7.90 -7.71
N LEU A 182 8.73 7.17 -8.18
CA LEU A 182 9.14 5.90 -7.60
C LEU A 182 9.60 6.01 -6.15
N TRP A 183 10.40 7.02 -5.83
CA TRP A 183 10.91 7.21 -4.48
C TRP A 183 9.83 7.70 -3.52
N VAL A 184 9.02 8.68 -3.92
CA VAL A 184 7.94 9.21 -3.06
C VAL A 184 6.93 8.11 -2.72
N GLN A 185 6.44 7.35 -3.71
CA GLN A 185 5.52 6.25 -3.41
C GLN A 185 6.17 5.16 -2.54
N ALA A 186 7.45 4.86 -2.76
CA ALA A 186 8.14 3.82 -2.01
C ALA A 186 8.34 4.23 -0.55
N LEU A 187 8.73 5.48 -0.31
CA LEU A 187 8.84 6.04 1.04
C LEU A 187 7.48 5.99 1.74
N CYS A 188 6.42 6.52 1.11
CA CYS A 188 5.08 6.49 1.68
C CYS A 188 4.58 5.07 1.98
N ALA A 189 4.77 4.11 1.06
CA ALA A 189 4.37 2.72 1.25
C ALA A 189 5.17 2.03 2.36
N THR A 190 6.46 2.33 2.48
CA THR A 190 7.33 1.80 3.53
C THR A 190 6.90 2.32 4.91
N LEU A 191 6.56 3.61 5.02
CA LEU A 191 6.16 4.23 6.28
C LEU A 191 4.93 3.57 6.92
N ILE A 192 4.01 3.02 6.11
CA ILE A 192 2.86 2.27 6.64
C ILE A 192 3.26 1.00 7.41
N HIS A 193 4.46 0.47 7.17
CA HIS A 193 4.93 -0.72 7.86
C HIS A 193 5.56 -0.38 9.23
N LEU A 194 5.75 0.89 9.58
CA LEU A 194 6.34 1.30 10.85
C LEU A 194 5.55 0.74 12.03
N GLY A 195 6.18 -0.10 12.86
CA GLY A 195 5.57 -0.76 14.02
C GLY A 195 5.00 -2.16 13.74
N LYS A 196 5.24 -2.70 12.54
CA LYS A 196 5.16 -4.13 12.23
C LYS A 196 6.46 -4.85 12.60
N PRO A 197 6.50 -6.20 12.56
CA PRO A 197 7.73 -6.98 12.72
C PRO A 197 8.92 -6.40 11.94
N LEU A 198 10.09 -6.32 12.60
CA LEU A 198 11.30 -5.71 12.02
C LEU A 198 11.69 -6.30 10.65
N PRO A 199 11.64 -7.64 10.44
CA PRO A 199 11.94 -8.21 9.12
C PRO A 199 11.03 -7.67 8.01
N GLU A 200 9.73 -7.49 8.31
CA GLU A 200 8.77 -6.94 7.36
C GLU A 200 9.06 -5.46 7.07
N MET A 201 9.34 -4.67 8.10
CA MET A 201 9.71 -3.25 7.94
C MET A 201 10.95 -3.07 7.05
N LEU A 202 12.00 -3.85 7.27
CA LEU A 202 13.24 -3.77 6.49
C LEU A 202 13.03 -4.23 5.05
N ALA A 203 12.21 -5.26 4.82
CA ALA A 203 11.88 -5.75 3.50
C ALA A 203 10.95 -4.79 2.71
N ALA A 204 10.12 -4.00 3.40
CA ALA A 204 9.13 -3.14 2.78
C ALA A 204 9.75 -2.08 1.84
N ALA A 205 10.94 -1.54 2.16
CA ALA A 205 11.61 -0.53 1.35
C ALA A 205 12.05 -1.05 -0.04
N PRO A 206 12.90 -2.09 -0.15
CA PRO A 206 13.27 -2.64 -1.45
C PRO A 206 12.08 -3.26 -2.19
N ALA A 207 11.15 -3.91 -1.49
CA ALA A 207 9.92 -4.43 -2.09
C ALA A 207 9.09 -3.29 -2.70
N SER A 208 9.00 -2.15 -2.01
CA SER A 208 8.19 -1.02 -2.48
C SER A 208 8.73 -0.37 -3.74
N LEU A 209 10.04 -0.34 -3.91
CA LEU A 209 10.70 0.09 -5.14
C LEU A 209 10.47 -0.91 -6.27
N LEU A 210 10.66 -2.21 -6.00
CA LEU A 210 10.45 -3.28 -6.97
C LEU A 210 9.02 -3.26 -7.52
N PHE A 211 8.01 -3.15 -6.65
CA PHE A 211 6.60 -3.12 -7.03
C PHE A 211 6.29 -1.87 -7.87
N GLY A 212 6.87 -0.72 -7.51
CA GLY A 212 6.80 0.50 -8.30
C GLY A 212 7.38 0.32 -9.71
N VAL A 213 8.54 -0.33 -9.84
CA VAL A 213 9.16 -0.63 -11.14
C VAL A 213 8.29 -1.58 -11.96
N ILE A 214 7.76 -2.64 -11.35
CA ILE A 214 6.84 -3.58 -12.02
C ILE A 214 5.60 -2.81 -12.52
N ALA A 215 5.02 -1.94 -11.71
CA ALA A 215 3.86 -1.14 -12.09
C ALA A 215 4.15 -0.22 -13.28
N LEU A 216 5.28 0.48 -13.30
CA LEU A 216 5.67 1.36 -14.41
C LEU A 216 5.95 0.59 -15.70
N ARG A 217 6.64 -0.55 -15.59
CA ARG A 217 7.03 -1.38 -16.74
C ARG A 217 5.82 -2.08 -17.36
N SER A 218 4.99 -2.71 -16.53
CA SER A 218 3.75 -3.34 -16.97
C SER A 218 2.65 -2.34 -17.33
N ARG A 219 2.77 -1.09 -16.85
CA ARG A 219 1.73 -0.06 -16.90
C ARG A 219 0.43 -0.50 -16.22
N SER A 220 0.54 -1.28 -15.16
CA SER A 220 -0.56 -1.93 -14.48
C SER A 220 -0.32 -2.11 -12.98
N ILE A 221 -1.36 -1.90 -12.17
CA ILE A 221 -1.37 -2.25 -10.73
C ILE A 221 -1.75 -3.71 -10.48
N VAL A 222 -2.24 -4.43 -11.51
CA VAL A 222 -2.73 -5.81 -11.36
C VAL A 222 -1.58 -6.72 -10.92
N TYR A 223 -0.40 -6.60 -11.53
CA TYR A 223 0.73 -7.48 -11.21
C TYR A 223 1.35 -7.22 -9.85
N PRO A 224 1.59 -5.96 -9.41
CA PRO A 224 1.92 -5.68 -8.02
C PRO A 224 0.86 -6.22 -7.05
N ALA A 225 -0.44 -6.06 -7.33
CA ALA A 225 -1.50 -6.53 -6.44
C ALA A 225 -1.54 -8.06 -6.32
N LEU A 226 -1.36 -8.77 -7.44
CA LEU A 226 -1.22 -10.23 -7.46
C LEU A 226 0.01 -10.68 -6.67
N LEU A 227 1.16 -10.04 -6.88
CA LEU A 227 2.38 -10.36 -6.15
C LEU A 227 2.22 -10.09 -4.65
N HIS A 228 1.57 -8.99 -4.27
CA HIS A 228 1.32 -8.65 -2.87
C HIS A 228 0.39 -9.67 -2.21
N LEU A 229 -0.67 -10.09 -2.90
CA LEU A 229 -1.56 -11.15 -2.45
C LEU A 229 -0.83 -12.47 -2.24
N VAL A 230 0.06 -12.85 -3.16
CA VAL A 230 0.92 -14.03 -3.01
C VAL A 230 1.78 -13.91 -1.77
N VAL A 231 2.45 -12.77 -1.54
CA VAL A 231 3.27 -12.52 -0.35
C VAL A 231 2.44 -12.65 0.94
N GLY A 232 1.28 -12.00 0.99
CA GLY A 232 0.38 -12.03 2.15
C GLY A 232 -0.17 -13.42 2.48
N LEU A 233 -0.65 -14.14 1.48
CA LEU A 233 -1.16 -15.50 1.69
C LEU A 233 -0.04 -16.48 2.04
N THR A 234 1.16 -16.27 1.49
CA THR A 234 2.32 -17.12 1.78
C THR A 234 2.71 -17.01 3.26
N ILE A 235 2.78 -15.79 3.82
CA ILE A 235 3.10 -15.63 5.24
C ILE A 235 2.00 -16.23 6.13
N ASP A 236 0.73 -15.99 5.82
CA ASP A 236 -0.41 -16.54 6.58
C ASP A 236 -0.35 -18.08 6.62
N VAL A 237 -0.17 -18.72 5.46
CA VAL A 237 -0.13 -20.19 5.35
C VAL A 237 1.06 -20.77 6.09
N PHE A 238 2.27 -20.22 5.92
CA PHE A 238 3.46 -20.77 6.59
C PHE A 238 3.42 -20.55 8.10
N VAL A 239 2.92 -19.41 8.58
CA VAL A 239 2.74 -19.17 10.02
C VAL A 239 1.73 -20.16 10.62
N LEU A 240 0.57 -20.34 9.99
CA LEU A 240 -0.42 -21.32 10.44
C LEU A 240 0.14 -22.75 10.44
N ALA A 241 0.89 -23.12 9.41
CA ALA A 241 1.52 -24.44 9.32
C ALA A 241 2.53 -24.66 10.44
N ARG A 242 3.38 -23.67 10.74
CA ARG A 242 4.36 -23.74 11.85
C ARG A 242 3.71 -23.87 13.22
N GLN A 243 2.53 -23.30 13.39
CA GLN A 243 1.76 -23.38 14.63
C GLN A 243 0.88 -24.64 14.72
N GLY A 244 0.83 -25.48 13.68
CA GLY A 244 -0.07 -26.64 13.64
C GLY A 244 -1.55 -26.26 13.54
N LEU A 245 -1.86 -25.07 13.03
CA LEU A 245 -3.21 -24.51 12.91
C LEU A 245 -3.74 -24.50 11.47
N LEU A 246 -2.98 -25.04 10.51
CA LEU A 246 -3.37 -25.14 9.11
C LEU A 246 -4.08 -26.47 8.85
N PHE A 247 -5.40 -26.41 8.68
CA PHE A 247 -6.30 -27.53 8.40
C PHE A 247 -6.18 -28.70 9.41
N PRO A 248 -6.28 -28.42 10.72
CA PRO A 248 -6.25 -29.46 11.76
C PRO A 248 -7.55 -30.29 11.81
#